data_AF-A0A380HJ57-F1
#
_entry.id   AF-A0A380HJ57-F1
#
_cell.length_a   1.000
_cell.length_b   1.000
_cell.length_c   1.000
_cell.angle_alpha   90.00
_cell.angle_beta   90.00
_cell.angle_gamma   90.00
#
_symmetry.space_group_name_H-M   'P 1'
#
loop_
_entity.id
_entity.type
_entity.pdbx_description
1 polymer ?
#
loop_
_entity_poly.entity_id
_entity_poly.type
_entity_poly.pdbx_seq_one_letter_code
_entity_poly.pdbx_strand_id
1 'polypeptide(L)'
;MLTKKAEDFLLKLRIELLFRGKNEKDVNAIEEELRDHITTAEAQNENVDDLLNTPIKNYADTFSKELNLTQGIYKYIFYFISFMIIMVVIPRMLDNSF
;
A
#
# COMPACT_ATOMS: atom_id res chain seq x y z
N MET A 1 -24.59 4.50 14.25
CA MET A 1 -23.53 5.52 14.41
C MET A 1 -22.34 4.78 14.98
N LEU A 2 -21.17 4.91 14.35
CA LEU A 2 -19.97 4.20 14.80
C LEU A 2 -19.46 4.72 16.13
N THR A 3 -18.79 3.86 16.88
CA THR A 3 -18.01 4.27 18.05
C THR A 3 -16.81 5.13 17.65
N LYS A 4 -16.36 6.03 18.54
CA LYS A 4 -15.14 6.85 18.30
C LYS A 4 -13.91 6.01 18.01
N LYS A 5 -13.83 4.81 18.60
CA LYS A 5 -12.73 3.86 18.39
C LYS A 5 -12.74 3.32 16.95
N ALA A 6 -13.91 3.01 16.41
CA ALA A 6 -14.05 2.59 15.02
C ALA A 6 -13.69 3.70 14.03
N GLU A 7 -14.11 4.95 14.29
CA GLU A 7 -13.73 6.08 13.43
C GLU A 7 -12.22 6.34 13.43
N ASP A 8 -11.57 6.27 14.60
CA ASP A 8 -10.12 6.42 14.72
C ASP A 8 -9.35 5.28 14.02
N PHE A 9 -9.86 4.05 14.10
CA PHE A 9 -9.31 2.91 13.36
C PHE A 9 -9.39 3.13 11.84
N LEU A 10 -10.57 3.53 11.32
CA LEU A 10 -10.78 3.82 9.90
C LEU A 10 -9.86 4.94 9.40
N LEU A 11 -9.70 6.01 10.19
CA LEU A 11 -8.81 7.12 9.84
C LEU A 11 -7.35 6.67 9.77
N LYS A 12 -6.88 5.92 10.76
CA LYS A 12 -5.50 5.40 10.78
C LYS A 12 -5.24 4.44 9.62
N LEU A 13 -6.21 3.59 9.30
CA LEU A 13 -6.15 2.70 8.15
C LEU A 13 -6.05 3.49 6.84
N ARG A 14 -6.90 4.51 6.65
CA ARG A 14 -6.86 5.40 5.49
C ARG A 14 -5.47 6.01 5.29
N ILE A 15 -4.88 6.56 6.35
CA ILE A 15 -3.53 7.16 6.32
C ILE A 15 -2.48 6.12 5.92
N GLU A 16 -2.50 4.92 6.53
CA GLU A 16 -1.54 3.84 6.24
C GLU A 16 -1.65 3.35 4.80
N LEU A 17 -2.87 3.19 4.27
CA LEU A 17 -3.09 2.74 2.89
C LEU A 17 -2.62 3.78 1.86
N LEU A 18 -2.84 5.07 2.12
CA LEU A 18 -2.29 6.16 1.31
C LEU A 18 -0.76 6.19 1.37
N PHE A 19 -0.17 6.00 2.56
CA PHE A 19 1.28 5.91 2.73
C PHE A 19 1.89 4.74 1.94
N ARG A 20 1.16 3.62 1.83
CA ARG A 20 1.54 2.45 1.00
C ARG A 20 1.32 2.65 -0.50
N GLY A 21 0.84 3.81 -0.93
CA GLY A 21 0.69 4.16 -2.34
C GLY A 21 -0.61 3.66 -2.99
N LYS A 22 -1.62 3.26 -2.22
CA LYS A 22 -2.97 3.04 -2.78
C LYS A 22 -3.56 4.37 -3.24
N ASN A 23 -4.33 4.31 -4.34
CA ASN A 23 -5.03 5.49 -4.83
C ASN A 23 -6.27 5.79 -3.96
N GLU A 24 -6.76 7.04 -4.02
CA GLU A 24 -7.92 7.46 -3.21
C GLU A 24 -9.19 6.65 -3.45
N LYS A 25 -9.40 6.16 -4.68
CA LYS A 25 -10.59 5.37 -5.02
C LYS A 25 -10.60 4.02 -4.29
N ASP A 26 -9.46 3.33 -4.32
CA ASP A 26 -9.28 2.06 -3.62
C ASP A 26 -9.37 2.25 -2.11
N VAL A 27 -8.78 3.33 -1.58
CA VAL A 27 -8.83 3.64 -0.16
C VAL A 27 -10.27 3.93 0.29
N ASN A 28 -11.03 4.73 -0.47
CA ASN A 28 -12.42 5.00 -0.15
C ASN A 28 -13.29 3.73 -0.22
N ALA A 29 -13.08 2.86 -1.22
CA ALA A 29 -13.82 1.60 -1.32
C ALA A 29 -13.55 0.68 -0.11
N ILE A 30 -12.29 0.56 0.30
CA ILE A 30 -11.90 -0.21 1.50
C ILE A 30 -12.51 0.42 2.77
N GLU A 31 -12.47 1.74 2.89
CA GLU A 31 -13.05 2.44 4.04
C GLU A 31 -14.57 2.25 4.12
N GLU A 32 -15.29 2.37 3.00
CA GLU A 32 -16.74 2.20 2.93
C GLU A 32 -17.17 0.77 3.26
N GLU A 33 -16.52 -0.23 2.68
CA GLU A 33 -16.79 -1.65 2.96
C GLU A 33 -16.56 -1.97 4.45
N LEU A 34 -15.43 -1.54 5.00
CA LEU A 34 -15.12 -1.77 6.41
C LEU A 34 -16.08 -1.03 7.34
N ARG A 35 -16.45 0.21 7.01
CA ARG A 35 -17.42 1.00 7.76
C ARG A 35 -18.78 0.31 7.83
N ASP A 36 -19.23 -0.27 6.73
CA ASP A 36 -20.47 -1.03 6.67
C ASP A 36 -20.41 -2.31 7.52
N HIS A 37 -19.29 -3.04 7.44
CA HIS A 37 -19.05 -4.23 8.27
C HIS A 37 -19.06 -3.92 9.77
N ILE A 38 -18.33 -2.87 10.21
CA ILE A 38 -18.31 -2.49 11.64
C ILE A 38 -19.69 -2.05 12.09
N THR A 39 -20.40 -1.25 11.28
CA THR A 39 -21.75 -0.78 11.62
C THR A 39 -22.72 -1.95 11.76
N THR A 40 -22.64 -2.94 10.87
CA THR A 40 -23.48 -4.14 10.90
C THR A 40 -23.16 -5.01 12.11
N ALA A 41 -21.88 -5.26 12.39
CA ALA A 41 -21.45 -6.04 13.55
C ALA A 41 -21.85 -5.39 14.88
N GLU A 42 -21.65 -4.06 15.01
CA GLU A 42 -22.12 -3.30 16.19
C GLU A 42 -23.65 -3.40 16.35
N ALA A 43 -24.42 -3.32 15.26
CA ALA A 43 -25.87 -3.46 15.29
C ALA A 43 -26.34 -4.87 15.70
N GLN A 44 -25.54 -5.90 15.41
CA GLN A 44 -25.80 -7.30 15.78
C GLN A 44 -25.29 -7.67 17.17
N ASN A 45 -24.71 -6.72 17.92
CA ASN A 45 -23.99 -6.95 19.18
C ASN A 45 -22.82 -7.94 19.03
N GLU A 46 -22.23 -8.03 17.84
CA GLU A 46 -21.00 -8.77 17.62
C GLU A 46 -19.80 -8.01 18.19
N ASN A 47 -18.80 -8.75 18.64
CA ASN A 47 -17.59 -8.15 19.18
C ASN A 47 -16.69 -7.65 18.05
N VAL A 48 -16.62 -6.32 17.90
CA VAL A 48 -15.70 -5.65 16.96
C VAL A 48 -14.38 -5.23 17.62
N ASP A 49 -14.22 -5.42 18.93
CA ASP A 49 -13.03 -4.97 19.65
C ASP A 49 -11.77 -5.71 19.21
N ASP A 50 -11.87 -7.00 18.88
CA ASP A 50 -10.75 -7.78 18.35
C ASP A 50 -10.24 -7.20 17.02
N LEU A 51 -11.15 -6.77 16.15
CA LEU A 51 -10.82 -6.07 14.90
C LEU A 51 -10.18 -4.71 15.19
N LEU A 52 -10.81 -3.89 16.05
CA LEU A 52 -10.37 -2.53 16.36
C LEU A 52 -9.05 -2.48 17.15
N ASN A 53 -8.67 -3.56 17.82
CA ASN A 53 -7.40 -3.72 18.52
C ASN A 53 -6.29 -4.28 17.62
N THR A 54 -6.61 -4.70 16.39
CA THR A 54 -5.61 -5.19 15.45
C THR A 54 -4.64 -4.07 15.07
N PRO A 55 -3.31 -4.31 15.05
CA PRO A 55 -2.37 -3.32 14.57
C PRO A 55 -2.69 -2.88 13.13
N ILE A 56 -2.82 -1.57 12.91
CA ILE A 56 -3.21 -0.98 11.62
C ILE A 56 -2.34 -1.49 10.46
N LYS A 57 -1.03 -1.66 10.71
CA LYS A 57 -0.10 -2.20 9.72
C LYS A 57 -0.48 -3.62 9.28
N ASN A 58 -0.80 -4.49 10.23
CA ASN A 58 -1.19 -5.88 9.95
C ASN A 58 -2.51 -5.91 9.17
N TYR A 59 -3.45 -5.02 9.51
CA TYR A 59 -4.71 -4.92 8.77
C TYR A 59 -4.49 -4.37 7.36
N ALA A 60 -3.65 -3.35 7.21
CA ALA A 60 -3.27 -2.79 5.91
C ALA A 60 -2.49 -3.80 5.03
N ASP A 61 -1.74 -4.72 5.63
CA ASP A 61 -1.05 -5.81 4.93
C ASP A 61 -2.03 -6.71 4.16
N THR A 62 -3.26 -6.90 4.65
CA THR A 62 -4.29 -7.70 3.97
C THR A 62 -4.67 -7.11 2.59
N PHE A 63 -4.55 -5.79 2.44
CA PHE A 63 -4.79 -5.09 1.18
C PHE A 63 -3.52 -4.87 0.35
N SER A 64 -2.36 -5.32 0.85
CA SER A 64 -1.05 -5.12 0.22
C SER A 64 -0.75 -6.18 -0.85
N LYS A 65 -1.78 -6.71 -1.51
CA LYS A 65 -1.63 -7.63 -2.65
C LYS A 65 -0.79 -6.97 -3.73
N GLU A 66 0.48 -7.37 -3.72
CA GLU A 66 1.57 -7.03 -4.60
C GLU A 66 1.89 -5.54 -4.63
N LEU A 67 3.18 -5.20 -4.60
CA LEU A 67 3.61 -3.98 -5.24
C LEU A 67 3.04 -4.06 -6.65
N ASN A 68 1.96 -3.31 -6.92
CA ASN A 68 1.57 -2.97 -8.28
C ASN A 68 2.72 -2.09 -8.79
N LEU A 69 3.84 -2.73 -9.12
CA LEU A 69 4.88 -2.18 -9.96
C LEU A 69 4.10 -1.87 -11.24
N THR A 70 3.59 -0.64 -11.30
CA THR A 70 2.62 -0.23 -12.29
C THR A 70 3.17 -0.64 -13.65
N GLN A 71 2.33 -1.13 -14.57
CA GLN A 71 2.76 -1.73 -15.85
C GLN A 71 3.66 -0.84 -16.74
N GLY A 72 4.05 0.37 -16.31
CA GLY A 72 5.06 1.22 -16.95
C GLY A 72 6.40 1.37 -16.21
N ILE A 73 6.51 1.06 -14.91
CA ILE A 73 7.75 1.38 -14.16
C ILE A 73 8.89 0.41 -14.45
N TYR A 74 8.58 -0.83 -14.84
CA TYR A 74 9.58 -1.82 -15.25
C TYR A 74 10.44 -1.30 -16.42
N LYS A 75 9.85 -0.52 -17.34
CA LYS A 75 10.53 0.06 -18.49
C LYS A 75 11.60 1.07 -18.04
N TYR A 76 11.26 1.92 -17.07
CA TYR A 76 12.19 2.90 -16.53
C TYR A 76 13.27 2.26 -15.66
N ILE A 77 12.92 1.24 -14.86
CA ILE A 77 13.90 0.43 -14.11
C ILE A 77 14.87 -0.26 -15.07
N PHE A 78 14.37 -0.84 -16.16
CA PHE A 78 15.20 -1.48 -17.19
C PHE A 78 16.13 -0.48 -17.90
N TYR A 79 15.63 0.72 -18.24
CA TYR A 79 16.47 1.79 -18.79
C TYR A 79 17.54 2.26 -17.81
N PHE A 80 17.20 2.40 -16.53
CA PHE A 80 18.14 2.81 -15.50
C PHE A 80 19.27 1.78 -15.33
N ILE A 81 18.93 0.49 -15.28
CA ILE A 81 19.92 -0.60 -15.21
C ILE A 81 20.78 -0.62 -16.47
N SER A 82 20.19 -0.50 -17.65
CA SER A 82 20.93 -0.46 -18.92
C SER A 82 21.89 0.73 -18.97
N PHE A 83 21.45 1.91 -18.53
CA PHE A 83 22.28 3.10 -18.43
C PHE A 83 23.46 2.91 -17.47
N MET A 84 23.22 2.30 -16.30
CA MET A 84 24.28 2.00 -15.33
C MET A 84 25.33 1.04 -15.90
N ILE A 85 24.90 0.02 -16.64
CA ILE A 85 25.82 -0.92 -17.31
C ILE A 85 26.67 -0.18 -18.36
N ILE A 86 26.06 0.64 -19.21
CA ILE A 86 26.76 1.40 -20.25
C ILE A 86 27.81 2.34 -19.62
N MET A 87 27.45 3.04 -18.54
CA MET A 87 28.35 3.92 -17.80
C MET A 87 29.56 3.20 -17.19
N VAL A 88 29.44 1.92 -16.86
CA VAL A 88 30.55 1.13 -16.29
C VAL A 88 31.39 0.45 -17.38
N VAL A 89 30.74 -0.06 -18.44
CA VAL A 89 31.40 -0.84 -19.49
C VAL A 89 32.17 0.06 -20.46
N ILE A 90 31.62 1.21 -20.88
CA ILE A 90 32.28 2.10 -21.85
C ILE A 90 33.63 2.60 -21.34
N PRO A 91 33.77 3.16 -20.11
CA PRO A 91 35.07 3.59 -19.61
C PRO A 91 36.07 2.44 -19.52
N ARG A 92 35.66 1.26 -19.04
CA ARG A 92 36.54 0.08 -18.96
C ARG A 92 37.03 -0.42 -20.32
N MET A 93 36.21 -0.30 -21.36
CA MET A 93 36.61 -0.66 -22.72
C MET A 93 37.60 0.34 -23.31
N LEU A 94 37.44 1.63 -22.99
CA LEU A 94 38.37 2.69 -23.43
C LEU A 94 39.71 2.62 -22.68
N ASP A 95 39.69 2.30 -21.38
CA ASP A 95 40.90 2.14 -20.57
C ASP A 95 41.74 0.92 -21.00
N ASN A 96 41.10 -0.15 -21.49
CA ASN A 96 41.80 -1.35 -22.00
C ASN A 96 42.26 -1.22 -23.47
N SER A 97 42.06 -0.06 -24.10
CA SER A 97 42.38 0.20 -25.52
C SER A 97 43.66 1.04 -25.72
N PHE A 98 44.40 1.35 -24.65
CA PHE A 98 45.67 2.10 -24.69
C PHE A 98 46.81 1.32 -24.01
#